data_AF-A0A845SP67-F1
#
_entry.id   AF-A0A845SP67-F1
#
_cell.length_a   1.000
_cell.length_b   1.000
_cell.length_c   1.000
_cell.angle_alpha   90.00
_cell.angle_beta   90.00
_cell.angle_gamma   90.00
#
_symmetry.space_group_name_H-M   'P 1'
#
loop_
_entity.id
_entity.type
_entity.pdbx_description
1 polymer ?
#
loop_
_entity_poly.entity_id
_entity_poly.type
_entity_poly.pdbx_seq_one_letter_code
_entity_poly.pdbx_strand_id
1 'polypeptide(L)' 'MPTIKELISICDYFGITIEQFFAENVKYPDLIQQAIDGMNSLSEADLSLVLQQIKRLSKD' A
#
# COMPACT_ATOMS: atom_id res chain seq x y z
N MET A 1 -19.65 -16.50 2.09
CA MET A 1 -19.21 -15.14 1.72
C MET A 1 -19.46 -14.24 2.93
N PRO A 2 -18.46 -13.45 3.37
CA PRO A 2 -18.69 -12.46 4.42
C PRO A 2 -19.78 -11.47 3.97
N THR A 3 -20.51 -10.92 4.92
CA THR A 3 -21.38 -9.78 4.66
C THR A 3 -20.54 -8.54 4.31
N ILE A 4 -21.14 -7.57 3.61
CA ILE A 4 -20.46 -6.30 3.29
C ILE A 4 -19.99 -5.60 4.58
N LYS A 5 -20.75 -5.72 5.67
CA LYS A 5 -20.39 -5.14 6.96
C LYS A 5 -19.13 -5.77 7.56
N GLU A 6 -19.03 -7.09 7.53
CA GLU A 6 -17.84 -7.82 7.98
C GLU A 6 -16.62 -7.50 7.12
N LEU A 7 -16.82 -7.36 5.80
CA LEU A 7 -15.77 -6.97 4.87
C LEU A 7 -15.20 -5.57 5.19
N ILE A 8 -16.06 -4.59 5.45
CA ILE A 8 -15.64 -3.23 5.84
C ILE A 8 -14.86 -3.27 7.15
N SER A 9 -15.33 -4.03 8.15
CA SER A 9 -14.60 -4.17 9.42
C SER A 9 -13.21 -4.80 9.25
N ILE A 10 -13.05 -5.72 8.31
CA ILE A 10 -11.74 -6.28 7.94
C ILE A 10 -10.87 -5.21 7.30
N CYS A 11 -11.42 -4.44 6.35
CA CYS A 11 -10.71 -3.35 5.69
C CYS A 11 -10.20 -2.30 6.70
N ASP A 12 -11.06 -1.87 7.62
CA ASP A 12 -10.73 -0.92 8.69
C ASP A 12 -9.63 -1.46 9.62
N TYR A 13 -9.67 -2.76 9.94
CA TYR A 13 -8.67 -3.41 10.78
C TYR A 13 -7.28 -3.40 10.14
N PHE A 14 -7.21 -3.69 8.83
CA PHE A 14 -5.94 -3.74 8.09
C PHE A 14 -5.51 -2.36 7.55
N GLY A 15 -6.32 -1.30 7.73
CA GLY A 15 -6.03 0.02 7.20
C GLY A 15 -6.06 0.09 5.67
N ILE A 16 -6.81 -0.80 5.01
CA ILE A 16 -6.92 -0.89 3.56
C ILE A 16 -8.30 -0.47 3.06
N THR A 17 -8.42 -0.07 1.80
CA THR A 17 -9.71 0.19 1.16
C THR A 17 -10.34 -1.10 0.63
N ILE A 18 -11.64 -1.06 0.33
CA ILE A 18 -12.35 -2.17 -0.31
C ILE A 18 -11.72 -2.51 -1.67
N GLU A 19 -11.27 -1.51 -2.45
CA GLU A 19 -10.60 -1.77 -3.73
C GLU A 19 -9.29 -2.54 -3.52
N GLN A 20 -8.52 -2.20 -2.48
CA GLN A 20 -7.28 -2.89 -2.14
C GLN A 20 -7.54 -4.32 -1.63
N PHE A 21 -8.63 -4.55 -0.90
CA PHE A 21 -9.03 -5.90 -0.48
C PHE A 21 -9.28 -6.84 -1.68
N PHE A 22 -9.88 -6.31 -2.74
CA PHE A 22 -10.13 -7.06 -3.97
C PHE A 22 -9.01 -6.96 -5.00
N ALA A 23 -7.88 -6.32 -4.67
CA ALA A 23 -6.75 -6.21 -5.58
C ALA A 23 -5.97 -7.54 -5.61
N GLU A 24 -6.39 -8.46 -6.48
CA GLU A 24 -5.78 -9.80 -6.66
C GLU A 24 -4.30 -9.76 -7.10
N ASN A 25 -3.78 -8.59 -7.50
CA ASN A 25 -2.47 -8.44 -8.13
C ASN A 25 -1.39 -7.79 -7.26
N VAL A 26 -1.65 -7.58 -5.96
CA VAL A 26 -0.64 -7.04 -5.04
C VAL A 26 0.10 -8.19 -4.36
N LYS A 27 1.33 -8.46 -4.79
CA LYS A 27 2.14 -9.59 -4.29
C LYS A 27 2.48 -9.49 -2.79
N TYR A 28 2.68 -8.27 -2.27
CA TYR A 28 3.07 -8.00 -0.88
C TYR A 28 2.32 -6.76 -0.33
N PRO A 29 1.00 -6.88 -0.08
CA PRO A 29 0.17 -5.71 0.27
C PRO A 29 0.59 -5.04 1.57
N ASP A 30 0.96 -5.84 2.60
CA ASP A 30 1.42 -5.33 3.89
C ASP A 30 2.72 -4.50 3.78
N LEU A 31 3.71 -4.98 3.03
CA LEU A 31 4.97 -4.23 2.81
C LEU A 31 4.74 -2.94 2.03
N ILE A 32 3.80 -2.95 1.07
CA ILE A 32 3.45 -1.76 0.31
C ILE A 32 2.74 -0.74 1.19
N GLN A 33 1.82 -1.18 2.06
CA GLN A 33 1.14 -0.28 2.98
C GLN A 33 2.11 0.35 3.98
N GLN A 34 3.01 -0.44 4.58
CA GLN A 34 4.06 0.09 5.46
C GLN A 34 4.95 1.12 4.75
N ALA A 35 5.28 0.90 3.47
CA ALA A 35 6.03 1.87 2.68
C ALA A 35 5.22 3.17 2.46
N ILE A 36 3.92 3.08 2.15
CA ILE A 36 3.02 4.24 2.01
C ILE A 36 2.94 5.04 3.31
N ASP A 37 2.72 4.36 4.44
CA ASP A 37 2.62 5.00 5.74
C ASP A 37 3.92 5.73 6.12
N GLY A 38 5.07 5.11 5.87
CA GLY A 38 6.37 5.75 6.05
C GLY A 38 6.55 6.98 5.15
N MET A 39 6.18 6.86 3.87
CA MET A 39 6.31 7.94 2.89
C MET A 39 5.46 9.18 3.22
N ASN A 40 4.30 9.03 3.86
CA ASN A 40 3.45 10.16 4.25
C ASN A 40 4.12 11.15 5.22
N SER A 41 5.21 10.74 5.87
CA SER A 41 5.97 11.60 6.80
C SER A 41 7.21 12.26 6.19
N LEU A 42 7.54 11.93 4.94
CA LEU A 42 8.80 12.34 4.31
C LEU A 42 8.73 13.72 3.65
N SER A 43 9.89 14.35 3.53
CA SER A 43 10.05 15.58 2.74
C SER A 43 10.00 15.29 1.23
N GLU A 44 9.75 16.31 0.41
CA GLU A 44 9.78 16.17 -1.06
C GLU A 44 11.13 15.64 -1.58
N ALA A 45 12.24 16.06 -0.95
CA ALA A 45 13.58 15.60 -1.31
C ALA A 45 13.76 14.10 -1.05
N ASP A 46 13.25 13.60 0.08
CA ASP A 46 13.33 12.20 0.44
C ASP A 46 12.40 11.33 -0.41
N LEU A 47 11.18 11.82 -0.69
CA LEU A 47 10.26 11.17 -1.62
C LEU A 47 10.87 11.05 -3.03
N SER A 48 11.58 12.07 -3.48
CA SER A 48 12.29 12.06 -4.77
C SER A 48 13.39 10.98 -4.79
N LEU A 49 14.13 10.81 -3.69
CA LEU A 49 15.13 9.76 -3.55
C LEU A 49 14.49 8.36 -3.58
N VAL A 50 13.41 8.15 -2.83
CA VAL A 50 12.66 6.88 -2.83
C VAL A 50 12.19 6.54 -4.24
N LEU A 51 11.60 7.50 -4.96
CA LEU A 51 11.15 7.32 -6.34
C LEU A 51 12.30 6.98 -7.29
N GLN A 52 13.48 7.58 -7.10
CA GLN A 52 14.67 7.24 -7.88
C GLN A 52 15.10 5.79 -7.65
N GLN A 53 15.08 5.30 -6.40
CA GLN A 53 15.41 3.92 -6.10
C GLN A 53 14.39 2.95 -6.72
N ILE A 54 13.09 3.24 -6.62
CA ILE A 54 12.05 2.44 -7.29
C ILE A 54 12.32 2.37 -8.79
N LYS A 55 12.53 3.52 -9.46
CA LYS A 55 12.85 3.57 -10.90
C LYS A 55 14.08 2.78 -11.29
N ARG A 56 15.10 2.72 -10.43
CA ARG A 56 16.30 1.91 -10.64
C ARG A 56 16.01 0.43 -10.50
N LEU A 57 15.28 0.03 -9.45
CA LEU A 57 14.97 -1.38 -9.16
C LEU A 57 13.94 -1.98 -10.11
N SER A 58 13.07 -1.15 -10.72
CA SER A 58 12.08 -1.58 -11.72
C SER A 58 12.62 -1.60 -13.17
N LYS A 59 13.91 -1.30 -13.39
CA LYS A 59 14.53 -1.25 -14.72
C LYS A 59 15.26 -2.54 -15.13
N ASP A 60 15.03 -3.63 -14.41
CA ASP A 60 15.39 -5.00 -14.80
C ASP A 60 14.13 -5.80 -15.18
#